data_AF-A0A8S3RQG5-F1
#
_entry.id   AF-A0A8S3RQG5-F1
#
_cell.length_a   1.000
_cell.length_b   1.000
_cell.length_c   1.000
_cell.angle_alpha   90.00
_cell.angle_beta   90.00
_cell.angle_gamma   90.00
#
_symmetry.space_group_name_H-M   'P 1'
#
loop_
_entity.id
_entity.type
_entity.pdbx_description
1 polymer ?
#
loop_
_entity_poly.entity_id
_entity_poly.type
_entity_poly.pdbx_seq_one_letter_code
_entity_poly.pdbx_strand_id
1 'polypeptide(L)'
;MTTDELDNGNRTDCQTKQVLQKAVYEARKEVLLHEDTFKEIVLTQELLFDEDTSSDKIRGYIQTISYDPFMVIMFTQAQFEILVSRLKSGKCYLYFDATGSVISKLGTPKKRVLYYALVIRSDIENDPPLPVAEMFTNDNATPAISHFLHTIRHNIVKHFGVRTVPTKIETDFSWPLIYASLLIFNREDLPVYLSRAWNITTRKYKEPVMAKFTIVHLCASHMIKK
;
A
#
# COMPACT_ATOMS: atom_id res chain seq x y z
N MET A 1 -20.64 -39.69 -1.03
CA MET A 1 -21.08 -39.29 -2.37
C MET A 1 -20.47 -40.25 -3.40
N THR A 2 -21.29 -40.97 -4.15
CA THR A 2 -20.84 -41.82 -5.27
C THR A 2 -20.56 -40.95 -6.50
N THR A 3 -19.80 -41.46 -7.49
CA THR A 3 -19.46 -40.72 -8.72
C THR A 3 -20.71 -40.28 -9.52
N ASP A 4 -21.74 -41.12 -9.57
CA ASP A 4 -23.00 -40.80 -10.26
C ASP A 4 -23.78 -39.65 -9.58
N GLU A 5 -23.62 -39.45 -8.27
CA GLU A 5 -24.28 -38.35 -7.56
C GLU A 5 -23.62 -36.99 -7.85
N LEU A 6 -22.30 -36.97 -8.02
CA LEU A 6 -21.53 -35.78 -8.39
C LEU A 6 -21.85 -35.32 -9.81
N ASP A 7 -21.92 -36.26 -10.76
CA ASP A 7 -22.23 -35.98 -12.16
C ASP A 7 -23.68 -35.46 -12.36
N ASN A 8 -24.60 -35.88 -11.48
CA ASN A 8 -25.99 -35.39 -11.46
C ASN A 8 -26.17 -34.05 -10.71
N GLY A 9 -25.09 -33.40 -10.27
CA GLY A 9 -25.15 -32.09 -9.61
C GLY A 9 -25.81 -32.11 -8.23
N ASN A 10 -25.80 -33.27 -7.55
CA ASN A 10 -26.41 -33.42 -6.23
C ASN A 10 -25.63 -32.59 -5.18
N ARG A 11 -26.23 -31.48 -4.73
CA ARG A 11 -25.66 -30.57 -3.70
C ARG A 11 -26.11 -30.89 -2.27
N THR A 12 -26.89 -31.94 -2.08
CA THR A 12 -27.60 -32.22 -0.82
C THR A 12 -26.67 -32.71 0.30
N ASP A 13 -25.48 -33.19 -0.04
CA ASP A 13 -24.44 -33.65 0.90
C ASP A 13 -23.23 -32.69 0.91
N CYS A 14 -23.45 -31.41 0.60
CA CYS A 14 -22.43 -30.38 0.70
C CYS A 14 -22.13 -30.09 2.18
N GLN A 15 -20.87 -30.30 2.59
CA GLN A 15 -20.41 -30.03 3.94
C GLN A 15 -20.72 -28.58 4.36
N THR A 16 -21.09 -28.39 5.62
CA THR A 16 -21.47 -27.06 6.09
C THR A 16 -20.33 -26.06 5.92
N LYS A 17 -20.66 -24.77 5.79
CA LYS A 17 -19.67 -23.69 5.71
C LYS A 17 -18.61 -23.77 6.82
N GLN A 18 -19.00 -24.18 8.02
CA GLN A 18 -18.11 -24.33 9.16
C GLN A 18 -17.10 -25.47 8.95
N VAL A 19 -17.55 -26.62 8.43
CA VAL A 19 -16.67 -27.76 8.13
C VAL A 19 -15.69 -27.40 7.01
N LEU A 20 -16.16 -26.73 5.95
CA LEU A 20 -15.29 -26.27 4.87
C LEU A 20 -14.27 -25.21 5.35
N GLN A 21 -14.68 -24.27 6.21
CA GLN A 21 -13.76 -23.31 6.82
C GLN A 21 -12.71 -23.99 7.69
N LYS A 22 -13.10 -25.03 8.44
CA LYS A 22 -12.18 -25.81 9.26
C LYS A 22 -11.20 -26.63 8.41
N ALA A 23 -11.68 -27.28 7.35
CA ALA A 23 -10.85 -28.01 6.41
C ALA A 23 -9.83 -27.09 5.72
N VAL A 24 -10.24 -25.89 5.29
CA VAL A 24 -9.34 -24.87 4.74
C VAL A 24 -8.32 -24.40 5.77
N TYR A 25 -8.73 -24.22 7.03
CA TYR A 25 -7.82 -23.84 8.11
C TYR A 25 -6.78 -24.92 8.40
N GLU A 26 -7.19 -26.20 8.44
CA GLU A 26 -6.30 -27.34 8.64
C GLU A 26 -5.35 -27.52 7.46
N ALA A 27 -5.83 -27.45 6.22
CA ALA A 27 -4.99 -27.49 5.02
C ALA A 27 -3.97 -26.34 5.00
N ARG A 28 -4.36 -25.14 5.45
CA ARG A 28 -3.42 -24.01 5.58
C ARG A 28 -2.32 -24.27 6.61
N LYS A 29 -2.63 -24.98 7.71
CA LYS A 29 -1.63 -25.31 8.73
C LYS A 29 -0.49 -26.16 8.19
N GLU A 30 -0.76 -27.03 7.22
CA GLU A 30 0.27 -27.87 6.59
C GLU A 30 1.26 -27.05 5.75
N VAL A 31 0.87 -25.85 5.32
CA VAL A 31 1.69 -24.93 4.51
C VAL A 31 2.40 -23.87 5.37
N LEU A 32 2.02 -23.71 6.65
CA LEU A 32 2.63 -22.74 7.54
C LEU A 32 4.10 -23.08 7.79
N LEU A 33 4.98 -22.09 7.58
CA LEU A 33 6.40 -22.22 7.89
C LEU A 33 6.65 -22.22 9.41
N HIS A 34 5.80 -21.54 10.18
CA HIS A 34 5.91 -21.43 11.63
C HIS A 34 4.55 -21.07 12.27
N GLU A 35 4.28 -21.51 13.51
CA GLU A 35 3.02 -21.22 14.22
C GLU A 35 2.88 -19.75 14.66
N ASP A 36 3.98 -19.15 15.11
CA ASP A 36 4.08 -17.70 15.37
C ASP A 36 4.06 -16.90 14.07
N THR A 37 3.04 -16.05 13.92
CA THR A 37 2.82 -15.22 12.72
C THR A 37 3.98 -14.27 12.41
N PHE A 38 4.65 -13.71 13.42
CA PHE A 38 5.76 -12.79 13.17
C PHE A 38 6.95 -13.56 12.60
N LYS A 39 7.28 -14.71 13.18
CA LYS A 39 8.34 -15.59 12.64
C LYS A 39 8.00 -16.09 11.24
N GLU A 40 6.75 -16.42 10.98
CA GLU A 40 6.28 -16.82 9.64
C GLU A 40 6.54 -15.73 8.58
N ILE A 41 6.23 -14.47 8.91
CA ILE A 41 6.50 -13.32 8.01
C ILE A 41 8.00 -13.16 7.76
N VAL A 42 8.84 -13.31 8.79
CA VAL A 42 10.31 -13.23 8.65
C VAL A 42 10.84 -14.36 7.76
N LEU A 43 10.41 -15.60 7.98
CA LEU A 43 10.82 -16.74 7.15
C LEU A 43 10.34 -16.58 5.69
N THR A 44 9.14 -16.05 5.50
CA THR A 44 8.60 -15.75 4.17
C THR A 44 9.40 -14.65 3.49
N GLN A 45 9.85 -13.64 4.23
CA GLN A 45 10.74 -12.60 3.70
C GLN A 45 12.06 -13.20 3.21
N GLU A 46 12.70 -14.05 4.01
CA GLU A 46 13.96 -14.72 3.64
C GLU A 46 13.79 -15.57 2.38
N LEU A 47 12.73 -16.39 2.33
CA LEU A 47 12.44 -17.22 1.18
C LEU A 47 12.20 -16.40 -0.10
N LEU A 48 11.39 -15.35 -0.02
CA LEU A 48 11.11 -14.47 -1.17
C LEU A 48 12.37 -13.71 -1.62
N PHE A 49 13.26 -13.38 -0.69
CA PHE A 49 14.54 -12.76 -1.03
C PHE A 49 15.44 -13.74 -1.79
N ASP A 50 15.55 -14.97 -1.31
CA ASP A 50 16.40 -16.00 -1.90
C ASP A 50 15.91 -16.46 -3.28
N GLU A 51 14.60 -16.62 -3.44
CA GLU A 51 13.97 -17.01 -4.72
C GLU A 51 14.00 -15.89 -5.77
N ASP A 52 14.06 -14.62 -5.36
CA ASP A 52 14.18 -13.50 -6.29
C ASP A 52 15.60 -13.40 -6.86
N THR A 53 15.78 -14.09 -7.99
CA THR A 53 16.98 -14.06 -8.82
C THR A 53 16.90 -13.04 -9.94
N SER A 54 15.74 -12.40 -10.12
CA SER A 54 15.45 -11.50 -11.24
C SER A 54 15.77 -10.04 -10.94
N SER A 55 15.64 -9.63 -9.67
CA SER A 55 15.85 -8.24 -9.24
C SER A 55 17.31 -8.00 -8.85
N ASP A 56 17.92 -6.96 -9.41
CA ASP A 56 19.33 -6.59 -9.14
C ASP A 56 19.47 -5.52 -8.03
N LYS A 57 18.42 -4.72 -7.78
CA LYS A 57 18.46 -3.58 -6.85
C LYS A 57 17.65 -3.82 -5.59
N ILE A 58 16.45 -4.38 -5.74
CA ILE A 58 15.49 -4.58 -4.64
C ILE A 58 14.98 -6.01 -4.77
N ARG A 59 15.47 -6.91 -3.92
CA ARG A 59 15.10 -8.32 -3.94
C ARG A 59 13.92 -8.61 -3.02
N GLY A 60 13.09 -9.55 -3.43
CA GLY A 60 11.92 -9.99 -2.67
C GLY A 60 10.78 -8.98 -2.65
N TYR A 61 9.73 -9.30 -1.91
CA TYR A 61 8.52 -8.46 -1.82
C TYR A 61 8.35 -7.83 -0.44
N ILE A 62 8.71 -8.52 0.65
CA ILE A 62 8.66 -7.98 2.01
C ILE A 62 9.96 -7.23 2.28
N GLN A 63 9.89 -5.92 2.52
CA GLN A 63 11.06 -5.04 2.53
C GLN A 63 11.40 -4.52 3.92
N THR A 64 10.40 -4.35 4.78
CA THR A 64 10.61 -3.90 6.16
C THR A 64 9.63 -4.59 7.07
N ILE A 65 10.10 -5.07 8.22
CA ILE A 65 9.29 -5.67 9.27
C ILE A 65 9.63 -4.95 10.58
N SER A 66 8.60 -4.58 11.33
CA SER A 66 8.70 -4.06 12.69
C SER A 66 7.71 -4.80 13.59
N TYR A 67 8.13 -5.08 14.82
CA TYR A 67 7.32 -5.81 15.79
C TYR A 67 6.38 -4.89 16.58
N ASP A 68 6.91 -3.79 17.15
CA ASP A 68 6.13 -2.81 17.93
C ASP A 68 6.61 -1.36 17.67
N PRO A 69 5.81 -0.51 17.00
CA PRO A 69 4.52 -0.86 16.38
C PRO A 69 4.69 -1.93 15.29
N PHE A 70 3.65 -2.75 15.12
CA PHE A 70 3.64 -3.76 14.08
C PHE A 70 3.59 -3.04 12.73
N MET A 71 4.55 -3.34 11.86
CA MET A 71 4.61 -2.79 10.52
C MET A 71 5.22 -3.79 9.56
N VAL A 72 4.64 -3.93 8.38
CA VAL A 72 5.22 -4.66 7.26
C VAL A 72 5.09 -3.80 6.02
N ILE A 73 6.21 -3.38 5.42
CA ILE A 73 6.24 -2.63 4.15
C ILE A 73 6.62 -3.59 3.04
N MET A 74 5.84 -3.57 1.96
CA MET A 74 5.98 -4.50 0.84
C MET A 74 6.00 -3.76 -0.49
N PHE A 75 6.96 -4.13 -1.33
CA PHE A 75 7.07 -3.72 -2.73
C PHE A 75 8.13 -4.57 -3.43
N THR A 76 8.03 -4.69 -4.75
CA THR A 76 9.03 -5.33 -5.61
C THR A 76 9.79 -4.29 -6.43
N GLN A 77 10.93 -4.70 -7.00
CA GLN A 77 11.66 -3.89 -7.97
C GLN A 77 10.79 -3.51 -9.19
N ALA A 78 10.05 -4.47 -9.75
CA ALA A 78 9.22 -4.24 -10.93
C ALA A 78 8.15 -3.15 -10.69
N GLN A 79 7.53 -3.14 -9.50
CA GLN A 79 6.60 -2.08 -9.11
C GLN A 79 7.27 -0.70 -9.09
N PHE A 80 8.51 -0.62 -8.59
CA PHE A 80 9.27 0.62 -8.53
C PHE A 80 9.77 1.09 -9.90
N GLU A 81 10.12 0.17 -10.80
CA GLU A 81 10.46 0.52 -12.18
C GLU A 81 9.30 1.19 -12.90
N ILE A 82 8.08 0.66 -12.72
CA ILE A 82 6.86 1.28 -13.25
C ILE A 82 6.65 2.67 -12.64
N LEU A 83 6.74 2.79 -11.31
CA LEU A 83 6.60 4.08 -10.61
C LEU A 83 7.65 5.09 -11.08
N VAL A 84 8.91 4.68 -11.22
CA VAL A 84 10.02 5.51 -11.70
C VAL A 84 9.79 5.99 -13.12
N SER A 85 9.28 5.12 -14.00
CA SER A 85 8.89 5.49 -15.35
C SER A 85 7.83 6.59 -15.34
N ARG A 86 6.81 6.48 -14.48
CA ARG A 86 5.77 7.52 -14.30
C ARG A 86 6.33 8.83 -13.74
N LEU A 87 7.24 8.75 -12.78
CA LEU A 87 7.86 9.93 -12.17
C LEU A 87 8.73 10.70 -13.18
N LYS A 88 9.40 9.99 -14.10
CA LYS A 88 10.21 10.61 -15.16
C LYS A 88 9.34 11.24 -16.26
N SER A 89 8.16 10.69 -16.54
CA SER A 89 7.24 11.24 -17.55
C SER A 89 6.51 12.52 -17.10
N GLY A 90 6.55 12.84 -15.79
CA GLY A 90 5.83 13.98 -15.21
C GLY A 90 4.31 13.77 -15.11
N LYS A 91 3.81 12.57 -15.41
CA LYS A 91 2.40 12.18 -15.30
C LYS A 91 2.20 11.10 -14.24
N CYS A 92 2.72 11.36 -13.04
CA CYS A 92 2.61 10.44 -11.92
C CYS A 92 1.45 10.85 -11.00
N TYR A 93 0.34 10.11 -11.11
CA TYR A 93 -0.85 10.25 -10.29
C TYR A 93 -0.92 9.05 -9.34
N LEU A 94 -0.87 9.31 -8.04
CA LEU A 94 -0.97 8.28 -7.01
C LEU A 94 -2.31 8.33 -6.30
N TYR A 95 -2.79 7.17 -5.89
CA TYR A 95 -3.93 7.01 -5.01
C TYR A 95 -3.44 6.35 -3.73
N PHE A 96 -3.76 6.95 -2.58
CA PHE A 96 -3.31 6.47 -1.29
C PHE A 96 -4.49 6.28 -0.34
N ASP A 97 -4.77 5.01 -0.07
CA ASP A 97 -5.94 4.55 0.67
C ASP A 97 -5.54 3.57 1.79
N ALA A 98 -6.43 3.43 2.78
CA ALA A 98 -6.29 2.53 3.91
C ALA A 98 -7.59 1.78 4.22
N THR A 99 -7.51 0.45 4.31
CA THR A 99 -8.64 -0.40 4.75
C THR A 99 -8.28 -1.24 5.96
N GLY A 100 -9.21 -1.35 6.90
CA GLY A 100 -8.96 -1.99 8.20
C GLY A 100 -9.67 -3.32 8.41
N SER A 101 -10.05 -4.01 7.34
CA SER A 101 -10.85 -5.24 7.41
C SER A 101 -10.12 -6.46 6.83
N VAL A 102 -8.84 -6.30 6.48
CA VAL A 102 -8.05 -7.33 5.81
C VAL A 102 -7.43 -8.33 6.79
N ILE A 103 -6.95 -7.86 7.96
CA ILE A 103 -6.24 -8.68 8.94
C ILE A 103 -6.98 -8.68 10.29
N SER A 104 -6.92 -9.82 10.99
CA SER A 104 -7.35 -9.93 12.38
C SER A 104 -6.52 -9.00 13.30
N LYS A 105 -7.08 -8.64 14.46
CA LYS A 105 -6.37 -7.78 15.41
C LYS A 105 -5.16 -8.52 15.97
N LEU A 106 -3.99 -7.86 15.99
CA LEU A 106 -2.71 -8.39 16.45
C LEU A 106 -2.27 -7.75 17.78
N GLY A 107 -1.44 -8.46 18.54
CA GLY A 107 -0.82 -7.99 19.79
C GLY A 107 -1.69 -8.03 21.05
N THR A 108 -1.14 -7.54 22.16
CA THR A 108 -1.81 -7.41 23.46
C THR A 108 -1.59 -6.00 24.04
N PRO A 109 -2.62 -5.12 24.11
CA PRO A 109 -4.00 -5.34 23.67
C PRO A 109 -4.12 -5.46 22.15
N LYS A 110 -5.15 -6.18 21.69
CA LYS A 110 -5.44 -6.44 20.28
C LYS A 110 -5.73 -5.13 19.52
N LYS A 111 -4.70 -4.53 18.92
CA LYS A 111 -4.83 -3.32 18.09
C LYS A 111 -5.31 -3.71 16.68
N ARG A 112 -6.09 -2.83 16.06
CA ARG A 112 -6.55 -3.00 14.68
C ARG A 112 -5.35 -2.76 13.74
N VAL A 113 -5.13 -3.69 12.81
CA VAL A 113 -4.16 -3.51 11.74
C VAL A 113 -4.88 -2.96 10.51
N LEU A 114 -4.35 -1.87 9.96
CA LEU A 114 -4.79 -1.31 8.68
C LEU A 114 -3.83 -1.76 7.58
N TYR A 115 -4.40 -1.99 6.41
CA TYR A 115 -3.70 -2.16 5.15
C TYR A 115 -3.73 -0.86 4.37
N TYR A 116 -2.57 -0.31 4.10
CA TYR A 116 -2.35 0.89 3.31
C TYR A 116 -1.84 0.48 1.93
N ALA A 117 -2.39 1.07 0.88
CA ALA A 117 -1.96 0.81 -0.50
C ALA A 117 -1.69 2.12 -1.23
N LEU A 118 -0.51 2.22 -1.82
CA LEU A 118 -0.15 3.28 -2.76
C LEU A 118 -0.28 2.72 -4.18
N VAL A 119 -1.14 3.33 -4.98
CA VAL A 119 -1.62 2.74 -6.23
C VAL A 119 -1.46 3.71 -7.39
N ILE A 120 -1.09 3.19 -8.56
CA ILE A 120 -1.05 3.92 -9.84
C ILE A 120 -2.17 3.42 -10.74
N ARG A 121 -2.81 4.34 -11.48
CA ARG A 121 -3.76 3.98 -12.53
C ARG A 121 -3.05 3.42 -13.77
N SER A 122 -3.60 2.38 -14.40
CA SER A 122 -3.10 1.92 -15.70
C SER A 122 -3.27 2.98 -16.79
N ASP A 123 -2.37 2.97 -17.78
CA ASP A 123 -2.53 3.79 -19.01
C ASP A 123 -3.60 3.22 -19.95
N ILE A 124 -3.85 1.92 -19.83
CA ILE A 124 -4.85 1.23 -20.63
C ILE A 124 -6.21 1.47 -19.97
N GLU A 125 -7.16 1.92 -20.78
CA GLU A 125 -8.52 2.14 -20.32
C GLU A 125 -9.15 0.81 -19.87
N ASN A 126 -9.82 0.81 -18.71
CA ASN A 126 -10.43 -0.35 -18.05
C ASN A 126 -9.45 -1.38 -17.45
N ASP A 127 -8.14 -1.18 -17.55
CA ASP A 127 -7.20 -2.02 -16.81
C ASP A 127 -7.26 -1.72 -15.30
N PRO A 128 -7.10 -2.77 -14.46
CA PRO A 128 -7.08 -2.58 -13.02
C PRO A 128 -5.90 -1.68 -12.61
N PRO A 129 -6.08 -0.87 -11.55
CA PRO A 129 -4.99 -0.07 -11.03
C PRO A 129 -3.94 -0.98 -10.37
N LEU A 130 -2.68 -0.58 -10.40
CA LEU A 130 -1.55 -1.35 -9.93
C LEU A 130 -1.05 -0.82 -8.58
N PRO A 131 -1.06 -1.62 -7.49
CA PRO A 131 -0.37 -1.26 -6.27
C PRO A 131 1.14 -1.20 -6.52
N VAL A 132 1.78 -0.10 -6.15
CA VAL A 132 3.23 0.09 -6.27
C VAL A 132 3.96 -0.06 -4.95
N ALA A 133 3.26 0.10 -3.84
CA ALA A 133 3.77 -0.19 -2.51
C ALA A 133 2.61 -0.37 -1.54
N GLU A 134 2.81 -1.23 -0.55
CA GLU A 134 1.78 -1.63 0.40
C GLU A 134 2.36 -1.66 1.81
N MET A 135 1.51 -1.44 2.81
CA MET A 135 1.91 -1.54 4.21
C MET A 135 0.79 -2.11 5.08
N PHE A 136 1.13 -3.06 5.94
CA PHE A 136 0.31 -3.40 7.11
C PHE A 136 0.86 -2.69 8.33
N THR A 137 0.02 -2.04 9.12
CA THR A 137 0.46 -1.48 10.41
C THR A 137 -0.66 -1.36 11.44
N ASN A 138 -0.31 -1.43 12.72
CA ASN A 138 -1.19 -1.10 13.83
C ASN A 138 -1.04 0.36 14.34
N ASP A 139 -0.18 1.16 13.71
CA ASP A 139 0.01 2.57 14.00
C ASP A 139 -0.45 3.44 12.83
N ASN A 140 -1.46 4.28 13.09
CA ASN A 140 -2.08 5.15 12.10
C ASN A 140 -1.68 6.61 12.27
N ALA A 141 -0.69 6.89 13.13
CA ALA A 141 -0.18 8.23 13.33
C ALA A 141 0.66 8.69 12.12
N THR A 142 0.74 10.01 11.93
CA THR A 142 1.54 10.64 10.87
C THR A 142 2.98 10.11 10.80
N PRO A 143 3.71 9.84 11.92
CA PRO A 143 5.07 9.30 11.85
C PRO A 143 5.17 7.94 11.15
N ALA A 144 4.26 6.99 11.45
CA ALA A 144 4.27 5.67 10.83
C ALA A 144 4.01 5.74 9.32
N ILE A 145 3.02 6.53 8.92
CA ILE A 145 2.69 6.75 7.50
C ILE A 145 3.81 7.51 6.78
N SER A 146 4.44 8.47 7.45
CA SER A 146 5.59 9.19 6.91
C SER A 146 6.79 8.27 6.73
N HIS A 147 7.02 7.34 7.66
CA HIS A 147 8.06 6.32 7.52
C HIS A 147 7.83 5.45 6.30
N PHE A 148 6.59 4.99 6.06
CA PHE A 148 6.23 4.25 4.85
C PHE A 148 6.55 5.01 3.56
N LEU A 149 6.04 6.24 3.43
CA LEU A 149 6.30 7.06 2.24
C LEU A 149 7.79 7.43 2.10
N HIS A 150 8.48 7.63 3.22
CA HIS A 150 9.93 7.88 3.24
C HIS A 150 10.71 6.67 2.73
N THR A 151 10.37 5.45 3.17
CA THR A 151 11.01 4.21 2.70
C THR A 151 10.89 4.07 1.19
N ILE A 152 9.71 4.35 0.62
CA ILE A 152 9.51 4.36 -0.83
C ILE A 152 10.40 5.42 -1.49
N ARG A 153 10.33 6.67 -1.03
CA ARG A 153 11.13 7.77 -1.59
C ARG A 153 12.63 7.51 -1.50
N HIS A 154 13.09 6.99 -0.38
CA HIS A 154 14.49 6.65 -0.13
C HIS A 154 14.97 5.62 -1.15
N ASN A 155 14.22 4.52 -1.33
CA ASN A 155 14.59 3.47 -2.27
C ASN A 155 14.58 3.95 -3.73
N ILE A 156 13.61 4.79 -4.12
CA ILE A 156 13.57 5.42 -5.46
C ILE A 156 14.85 6.25 -5.70
N VAL A 157 15.22 7.10 -4.74
CA VAL A 157 16.42 7.95 -4.86
C VAL A 157 17.69 7.10 -4.86
N LYS A 158 17.79 6.13 -3.93
CA LYS A 158 18.99 5.30 -3.73
C LYS A 158 19.25 4.36 -4.91
N HIS A 159 18.23 3.67 -5.40
CA HIS A 159 18.40 2.61 -6.40
C HIS A 159 18.13 3.07 -7.85
N PHE A 160 17.39 4.17 -8.04
CA PHE A 160 17.03 4.66 -9.38
C PHE A 160 17.47 6.11 -9.66
N GLY A 161 18.00 6.83 -8.67
CA GLY A 161 18.51 8.19 -8.83
C GLY A 161 17.44 9.25 -9.10
N VAL A 162 16.15 8.91 -8.98
CA VAL A 162 15.04 9.81 -9.31
C VAL A 162 14.67 10.65 -8.10
N ARG A 163 14.73 11.98 -8.28
CA ARG A 163 14.37 12.96 -7.23
C ARG A 163 13.03 13.65 -7.46
N THR A 164 12.43 13.44 -8.64
CA THR A 164 11.10 13.97 -8.96
C THR A 164 10.06 13.38 -8.03
N VAL A 165 9.01 14.15 -7.78
CA VAL A 165 7.90 13.77 -6.92
C VAL A 165 6.66 13.52 -7.76
N PRO A 166 5.66 12.78 -7.23
CA PRO A 166 4.40 12.60 -7.91
C PRO A 166 3.75 13.96 -8.21
N THR A 167 3.09 14.08 -9.35
CA THR A 167 2.39 15.32 -9.72
C THR A 167 1.18 15.55 -8.82
N LYS A 168 0.49 14.45 -8.48
CA LYS A 168 -0.71 14.48 -7.63
C LYS A 168 -0.79 13.20 -6.80
N ILE A 169 -1.29 13.36 -5.58
CA ILE A 169 -1.72 12.26 -4.73
C ILE A 169 -3.19 12.46 -4.33
N GLU A 170 -4.00 11.47 -4.62
CA GLU A 170 -5.39 11.36 -4.20
C GLU A 170 -5.43 10.60 -2.89
N THR A 171 -6.11 11.13 -1.88
CA THR A 171 -6.26 10.46 -0.60
C THR A 171 -7.60 10.76 0.05
N ASP A 172 -8.00 9.95 1.01
CA ASP A 172 -9.18 10.19 1.82
C ASP A 172 -9.04 11.41 2.73
N PHE A 173 -10.15 11.84 3.33
CA PHE A 173 -10.16 12.92 4.31
C PHE A 173 -9.56 12.45 5.65
N SER A 174 -8.25 12.18 5.64
CA SER A 174 -7.48 11.64 6.74
C SER A 174 -6.27 12.53 7.01
N TRP A 175 -6.25 13.18 8.17
CA TRP A 175 -5.15 14.06 8.56
C TRP A 175 -3.78 13.37 8.49
N PRO A 176 -3.60 12.15 9.02
CA PRO A 176 -2.32 11.45 8.90
C PRO A 176 -1.83 11.29 7.46
N LEU A 177 -2.72 10.93 6.51
CA LEU A 177 -2.38 10.75 5.10
C LEU A 177 -1.99 12.09 4.43
N ILE A 178 -2.75 13.15 4.71
CA ILE A 178 -2.49 14.50 4.19
C ILE A 178 -1.13 15.00 4.69
N TYR A 179 -0.90 14.97 6.00
CA TYR A 179 0.34 15.47 6.59
C TYR A 179 1.55 14.66 6.13
N ALA A 180 1.47 13.33 6.10
CA ALA A 180 2.58 12.49 5.64
C ALA A 180 2.93 12.75 4.18
N SER A 181 1.91 12.92 3.32
CA SER A 181 2.12 13.22 1.90
C SER A 181 2.81 14.56 1.68
N LEU A 182 2.36 15.62 2.37
CA LEU A 182 2.98 16.95 2.30
C LEU A 182 4.41 16.93 2.82
N LEU A 183 4.63 16.28 3.98
CA LEU A 183 5.95 16.19 4.60
C LEU A 183 6.95 15.48 3.67
N ILE A 184 6.58 14.34 3.11
CA ILE A 184 7.49 13.51 2.33
C ILE A 184 7.69 14.05 0.91
N PHE A 185 6.63 14.47 0.23
CA PHE A 185 6.74 14.89 -1.16
C PHE A 185 7.12 16.36 -1.30
N ASN A 186 6.52 17.25 -0.50
CA ASN A 186 6.68 18.69 -0.64
C ASN A 186 7.63 19.31 0.40
N ARG A 187 7.96 18.58 1.48
CA ARG A 187 8.77 19.09 2.60
C ARG A 187 8.16 20.33 3.24
N GLU A 188 6.84 20.36 3.35
CA GLU A 188 6.08 21.47 3.92
C GLU A 188 5.01 20.95 4.90
N ASP A 189 4.55 21.85 5.77
CA ASP A 189 3.39 21.62 6.61
C ASP A 189 2.10 22.09 5.92
N LEU A 190 0.96 21.84 6.56
CA LEU A 190 -0.34 22.21 6.03
C LEU A 190 -0.53 23.74 5.89
N PRO A 191 -0.19 24.59 6.88
CA PRO A 191 -0.30 26.05 6.71
C PRO A 191 0.49 26.59 5.52
N VAL A 192 1.73 26.12 5.32
CA VAL A 192 2.56 26.50 4.16
C VAL A 192 1.92 26.02 2.86
N TYR A 193 1.45 24.77 2.82
CA TYR A 193 0.73 24.23 1.66
C TYR A 193 -0.50 25.07 1.29
N LEU A 194 -1.35 25.39 2.28
CA LEU A 194 -2.58 26.16 2.07
C LEU A 194 -2.29 27.59 1.62
N SER A 195 -1.27 28.23 2.21
CA SER A 195 -0.83 29.56 1.80
C SER A 195 -0.32 29.56 0.35
N ARG A 196 0.44 28.52 -0.03
CA ARG A 196 0.91 28.32 -1.40
C ARG A 196 -0.24 28.06 -2.36
N ALA A 197 -1.17 27.19 -2.01
CA ALA A 197 -2.37 26.89 -2.80
C ALA A 197 -3.22 28.15 -3.01
N TRP A 198 -3.43 28.97 -1.97
CA TRP A 198 -4.12 30.25 -2.06
C TRP A 198 -3.43 31.24 -3.00
N ASN A 199 -2.10 31.35 -2.91
CA ASN A 199 -1.33 32.23 -3.80
C ASN A 199 -1.37 31.76 -5.26
N ILE A 200 -1.47 30.45 -5.50
CA ILE A 200 -1.68 29.88 -6.83
C ILE A 200 -3.07 30.25 -7.36
N THR A 201 -4.14 29.99 -6.60
CA THR A 201 -5.52 30.26 -7.03
C THR A 201 -5.80 31.74 -7.25
N THR A 202 -5.15 32.61 -6.47
CA THR A 202 -5.22 34.07 -6.62
C THR A 202 -4.23 34.63 -7.66
N ARG A 203 -3.58 33.77 -8.47
CA ARG A 203 -2.64 34.13 -9.55
C ARG A 203 -1.42 34.96 -9.12
N LYS A 204 -1.03 34.86 -7.84
CA LYS A 204 0.20 35.48 -7.31
C LYS A 204 1.45 34.70 -7.70
N TYR A 205 1.33 33.41 -7.96
CA TYR A 205 2.41 32.56 -8.49
C TYR A 205 2.14 32.10 -9.93
N LYS A 206 3.22 31.94 -10.71
CA LYS A 206 3.18 31.43 -12.09
C LYS A 206 3.27 29.89 -12.13
N GLU A 207 2.74 29.30 -13.21
CA GLU A 207 2.79 27.86 -13.56
C GLU A 207 4.09 27.10 -13.23
N PRO A 208 5.32 27.64 -13.44
CA PRO A 208 6.56 26.90 -13.18
C PRO A 208 6.78 26.54 -11.70
N VAL A 209 6.10 27.22 -10.78
CA VAL A 209 6.15 26.91 -9.34
C VAL A 209 5.31 25.66 -9.04
N MET A 210 4.21 25.44 -9.77
CA MET A 210 3.30 24.31 -9.52
C MET A 210 3.93 22.96 -9.88
N ALA A 211 4.70 22.90 -10.97
CA ALA A 211 5.32 21.67 -11.46
C ALA A 211 6.35 21.04 -10.49
N LYS A 212 6.75 21.77 -9.43
CA LYS A 212 7.74 21.30 -8.44
C LYS A 212 7.12 20.59 -7.23
N PHE A 213 5.82 20.72 -7.03
CA PHE A 213 5.14 20.23 -5.83
C PHE A 213 4.07 19.22 -6.18
N THR A 214 3.92 18.21 -5.33
CA THR A 214 2.79 17.29 -5.36
C THR A 214 1.53 18.02 -4.92
N ILE A 215 0.46 17.89 -5.69
CA ILE A 215 -0.86 18.39 -5.32
C ILE A 215 -1.58 17.29 -4.54
N VAL A 216 -2.01 17.59 -3.31
CA VAL A 216 -2.85 16.68 -2.51
C VAL A 216 -4.31 16.96 -2.85
N HIS A 217 -5.00 15.94 -3.36
CA HIS A 217 -6.43 15.99 -3.65
C HIS A 217 -7.18 15.05 -2.72
N LEU A 218 -8.34 15.52 -2.26
CA LEU A 218 -9.17 14.83 -1.29
C LEU A 218 -10.30 14.11 -2.02
N CYS A 219 -10.42 12.82 -1.79
CA CYS A 219 -11.48 12.01 -2.35
C CYS A 219 -12.82 12.44 -1.76
N ALA A 220 -13.69 13.04 -2.60
CA ALA A 220 -14.99 13.56 -2.17
C ALA A 220 -16.02 12.45 -1.91
N SER A 221 -15.76 11.21 -2.34
CA SER A 221 -16.67 10.06 -2.16
C SER A 221 -17.00 9.78 -0.70
N HIS A 222 -16.10 10.16 0.23
CA HIS A 222 -16.30 10.02 1.67
C HIS A 222 -16.94 11.24 2.35
N MET A 223 -17.07 12.38 1.64
CA MET A 223 -17.73 13.58 2.18
C MET A 223 -19.24 13.58 1.97
N ILE A 224 -19.75 12.76 1.04
CA ILE A 224 -21.18 12.62 0.81
C ILE A 224 -21.73 11.62 1.84
N LYS A 225 -22.27 12.14 2.95
CA LYS A 225 -23.14 11.35 3.83
C LYS A 225 -24.32 10.83 2.99
N LYS A 226 -24.52 9.51 3.00
CA LYS A 226 -25.84 8.93 2.71
C LYS A 226 -26.80 9.22 3.86
#